data_AF-A0A7G9Y8I2-F1
#
_entry.id   AF-A0A7G9Y8I2-F1
#
_cell.length_a   1.000
_cell.length_b   1.000
_cell.length_c   1.000
_cell.angle_alpha   90.00
_cell.angle_beta   90.00
_cell.angle_gamma   90.00
#
_symmetry.space_group_name_H-M   'P 1'
#
loop_
_entity.id
_entity.type
_entity.pdbx_description
1 polymer ?
#
loop_
_entity_poly.entity_id
_entity_poly.type
_entity_poly.pdbx_seq_one_letter_code
_entity_poly.pdbx_strand_id
1 'polypeptide(L)'
;MRFIWFMGCEYRSLDPDKANLLSKILICFDKYDAPEGGNTKKTLATGEIWELKEGYSLVPSQVDLEGSKVYLNLYKNGEVVYDEVLEPGNYFVYNETIDDVDDITLFTCHVDSAFRGTDSNVVMLSVVRQYSDNPKKIEIGDEYGDFEVKEITSTMIRLNNANTISFSLFTREELLGDWIKFRVSENGWWGYAYTETACAAPEVKESTGNPESSPVETAVANNTPTTAPTSVADASGDTDASEDAPAPSQEDSGTTKNDPAQETGTDAAHPESVPGFGVLSAVAGLFAVAYIRRLK
;
A
#
# COMPACT_ATOMS: atom_id res chain seq x y z
N MET A 1 0.34 6.93 10.62
CA MET A 1 -0.38 6.67 9.36
C MET A 1 -1.83 6.33 9.70
N ARG A 2 -2.82 7.00 9.11
CA ARG A 2 -4.24 6.83 9.43
C ARG A 2 -4.98 6.33 8.21
N PHE A 3 -5.80 5.29 8.39
CA PHE A 3 -6.68 4.76 7.35
C PHE A 3 -8.14 5.06 7.71
N ILE A 4 -8.95 5.39 6.71
CA ILE A 4 -10.37 5.68 6.87
C ILE A 4 -11.15 5.00 5.75
N TRP A 5 -12.30 4.44 6.12
CA TRP A 5 -13.25 3.88 5.16
C TRP A 5 -14.21 4.98 4.73
N PHE A 6 -14.27 5.27 3.44
CA PHE A 6 -15.14 6.28 2.86
C PHE A 6 -15.80 5.71 1.61
N MET A 7 -17.13 5.70 1.58
CA MET A 7 -17.92 5.24 0.43
C MET A 7 -17.53 3.84 -0.07
N GLY A 8 -17.28 2.91 0.86
CA GLY A 8 -16.97 1.51 0.54
C GLY A 8 -15.51 1.24 0.16
N CYS A 9 -14.66 2.26 0.11
CA CYS A 9 -13.23 2.09 -0.14
C CYS A 9 -12.41 2.54 1.08
N GLU A 10 -11.29 1.85 1.31
CA GLU A 10 -10.29 2.29 2.29
C GLU A 10 -9.35 3.32 1.66
N TYR A 11 -9.13 4.42 2.36
CA TYR A 11 -8.20 5.48 1.99
C TYR A 11 -7.16 5.67 3.09
N ARG A 12 -5.97 6.11 2.71
CA ARG A 12 -5.05 6.74 3.66
C ARG A 12 -5.46 8.20 3.81
N SER A 13 -5.70 8.63 5.05
CA SER A 13 -5.88 10.05 5.35
C SER A 13 -4.52 10.71 5.55
N LEU A 14 -4.30 11.82 4.85
CA LEU A 14 -3.01 12.50 4.78
C LEU A 14 -2.89 13.64 5.80
N ASP A 15 -3.93 14.45 5.95
CA ASP A 15 -3.96 15.56 6.90
C ASP A 15 -4.02 15.02 8.35
N PRO A 16 -3.08 15.35 9.26
CA PRO A 16 -3.09 14.84 10.62
C PRO A 16 -4.27 15.35 11.46
N ASP A 17 -4.73 16.57 11.21
CA ASP A 17 -5.73 17.29 11.99
C ASP A 17 -7.15 17.03 11.49
N LYS A 18 -7.32 16.70 10.21
CA LYS A 18 -8.64 16.45 9.60
C LYS A 18 -8.65 15.18 8.74
N ALA A 19 -9.72 14.40 8.87
CA ALA A 19 -9.89 13.15 8.14
C ALA A 19 -10.30 13.35 6.67
N ASN A 20 -10.10 14.52 6.07
CA ASN A 20 -10.73 14.91 4.81
C ASN A 20 -9.83 14.90 3.58
N LEU A 21 -8.51 14.76 3.75
CA LEU A 21 -7.58 14.60 2.65
C LEU A 21 -7.30 13.11 2.43
N LEU A 22 -7.97 12.50 1.45
CA LEU A 22 -8.05 11.05 1.27
C LEU A 22 -7.25 10.56 0.05
N SER A 23 -6.13 9.89 0.29
CA SER A 23 -5.36 9.22 -0.75
C SER A 23 -5.82 7.79 -0.96
N LYS A 24 -5.99 7.38 -2.22
CA LYS A 24 -6.17 5.97 -2.57
C LYS A 24 -4.90 5.17 -2.24
N ILE A 25 -5.10 3.90 -1.91
CA ILE A 25 -4.03 2.90 -1.81
C ILE A 25 -3.92 2.25 -3.19
N LEU A 26 -2.78 2.42 -3.86
CA LEU A 26 -2.61 2.03 -5.27
C LEU A 26 -1.87 0.72 -5.46
N ILE A 27 -0.89 0.46 -4.57
CA ILE A 27 -0.15 -0.79 -4.50
C ILE A 27 0.02 -1.10 -3.01
N CYS A 28 -0.29 -2.33 -2.61
CA CYS A 28 -0.06 -2.81 -1.25
C CYS A 28 0.21 -4.31 -1.24
N PHE A 29 1.49 -4.70 -1.20
CA PHE A 29 1.91 -6.11 -1.28
C PHE A 29 1.46 -6.96 -0.10
N ASP A 30 1.19 -6.36 1.07
CA ASP A 30 0.67 -7.05 2.25
C ASP A 30 -0.87 -7.03 2.33
N LYS A 31 -1.56 -6.56 1.28
CA LYS A 31 -3.02 -6.49 1.19
C LYS A 31 -3.55 -6.86 -0.21
N TYR A 32 -4.51 -6.08 -0.73
CA TYR A 32 -5.35 -6.38 -1.90
C TYR A 32 -4.61 -6.67 -3.21
N ASP A 33 -3.32 -6.32 -3.31
CA ASP A 33 -2.51 -6.41 -4.54
C ASP A 33 -1.37 -7.43 -4.44
N ALA A 34 -1.44 -8.40 -3.53
CA ALA A 34 -0.48 -9.50 -3.54
C ALA A 34 -0.52 -10.19 -4.92
N PRO A 35 0.61 -10.31 -5.65
CA PRO A 35 0.62 -10.97 -6.95
C PRO A 35 0.08 -12.40 -6.84
N GLU A 36 -0.63 -12.86 -7.89
CA GLU A 36 -1.18 -14.21 -7.96
C GLU A 36 -0.08 -15.25 -7.67
N GLY A 37 -0.21 -16.01 -6.59
CA GLY A 37 0.82 -16.93 -6.10
C GLY A 37 1.43 -16.57 -4.75
N GLY A 38 1.05 -15.43 -4.14
CA GLY A 38 1.35 -15.12 -2.74
C GLY A 38 2.80 -14.70 -2.46
N ASN A 39 3.60 -14.42 -3.49
CA ASN A 39 4.93 -13.85 -3.29
C ASN A 39 4.82 -12.33 -3.08
N THR A 40 4.89 -11.88 -1.84
CA THR A 40 4.93 -10.45 -1.45
C THR A 40 6.27 -9.77 -1.79
N LYS A 41 6.90 -10.18 -2.90
CA LYS A 41 8.22 -9.75 -3.34
C LYS A 41 8.22 -9.37 -4.80
N LYS A 42 9.01 -8.36 -5.14
CA LYS A 42 9.31 -7.94 -6.50
C LYS A 42 10.80 -8.14 -6.75
N THR A 43 11.14 -8.82 -7.84
CA THR A 43 12.51 -8.98 -8.29
C THR A 43 12.72 -8.11 -9.52
N LEU A 44 13.81 -7.35 -9.55
CA LEU A 44 14.16 -6.44 -10.64
C LEU A 44 15.63 -6.61 -11.02
N ALA A 45 15.94 -6.73 -12.31
CA ALA A 45 17.31 -6.61 -12.79
C ALA A 45 17.77 -5.14 -12.77
N THR A 46 19.06 -4.87 -12.62
CA THR A 46 19.57 -3.50 -12.73
C THR A 46 19.26 -2.90 -14.10
N GLY A 47 18.68 -1.69 -14.11
CA GLY A 47 18.19 -1.01 -15.31
C GLY A 47 16.77 -1.42 -15.76
N GLU A 48 16.16 -2.43 -15.13
CA GLU A 48 14.76 -2.78 -15.38
C GLU A 48 13.83 -1.68 -14.85
N ILE A 49 12.87 -1.26 -15.69
CA ILE A 49 11.85 -0.29 -15.30
C ILE A 49 10.67 -1.03 -14.71
N TRP A 50 10.40 -0.79 -13.43
CA TRP A 50 9.14 -1.21 -12.82
C TRP A 50 8.11 -0.09 -12.89
N GLU A 51 7.16 -0.23 -13.81
CA GLU A 51 6.00 0.66 -13.87
C GLU A 51 5.13 0.52 -12.60
N LEU A 52 4.96 1.65 -11.91
CA LEU A 52 4.05 1.80 -10.77
C LEU A 52 2.77 2.49 -11.27
N LYS A 53 1.89 2.90 -10.36
CA LYS A 53 0.65 3.62 -10.72
C LYS A 53 0.92 5.11 -10.88
N GLU A 54 -0.01 5.79 -11.56
CA GLU A 54 -0.01 7.25 -11.75
C GLU A 54 1.25 7.80 -12.44
N GLY A 55 1.92 7.02 -13.30
CA GLY A 55 3.10 7.47 -14.04
C GLY A 55 4.39 7.50 -13.22
N TYR A 56 4.39 6.88 -12.03
CA TYR A 56 5.61 6.58 -11.31
C TYR A 56 6.28 5.32 -11.85
N SER A 57 7.60 5.25 -11.77
CA SER A 57 8.36 4.02 -12.01
C SER A 57 9.59 3.92 -11.12
N LEU A 58 9.96 2.70 -10.73
CA LEU A 58 11.15 2.44 -9.91
C LEU A 58 12.19 1.68 -10.74
N VAL A 59 13.44 2.14 -10.67
CA VAL A 59 14.58 1.53 -11.35
C VAL A 59 15.72 1.29 -10.35
N PRO A 60 16.16 0.04 -10.15
CA PRO A 60 17.46 -0.23 -9.55
C PRO A 60 18.55 0.09 -10.57
N SER A 61 19.13 1.28 -10.48
CA SER A 61 20.12 1.73 -11.45
C SER A 61 21.42 0.93 -11.34
N GLN A 62 21.87 0.67 -10.12
CA GLN A 62 23.15 -0.01 -9.88
C GLN A 62 23.11 -0.84 -8.59
N VAL A 63 23.98 -1.83 -8.54
CA VAL A 63 24.39 -2.56 -7.34
C VAL A 63 25.90 -2.39 -7.23
N ASP A 64 26.39 -2.10 -6.04
CA ASP A 64 27.81 -1.88 -5.80
C ASP A 64 28.64 -3.14 -6.05
N LEU A 65 29.96 -3.03 -5.91
CA LEU A 65 30.85 -4.16 -6.23
C LEU A 65 30.68 -5.36 -5.29
N GLU A 66 30.26 -5.14 -4.05
CA GLU A 66 30.14 -6.19 -3.05
C GLU A 66 28.72 -6.78 -2.99
N GLY A 67 27.73 -6.14 -3.63
CA GLY A 67 26.32 -6.49 -3.48
C GLY A 67 25.72 -6.03 -2.15
N SER A 68 26.41 -5.14 -1.44
CA SER A 68 26.02 -4.61 -0.14
C SER A 68 25.24 -3.30 -0.24
N LYS A 69 25.23 -2.64 -1.41
CA LYS A 69 24.48 -1.40 -1.64
C LYS A 69 23.74 -1.42 -2.98
N VAL A 70 22.57 -0.80 -2.97
CA VAL A 70 21.70 -0.62 -4.15
C VAL A 70 21.46 0.86 -4.35
N TYR A 71 21.60 1.31 -5.60
CA TYR A 71 21.18 2.64 -6.02
C TYR A 71 19.80 2.57 -6.67
N LEU A 72 18.77 3.04 -5.98
CA LEU A 72 17.39 3.08 -6.47
C LEU A 72 17.03 4.49 -6.95
N ASN A 73 16.29 4.56 -8.05
CA ASN A 73 15.78 5.81 -8.61
C ASN A 73 14.27 5.66 -8.81
N LEU A 74 13.50 6.60 -8.27
CA LEU A 74 12.07 6.74 -8.48
C LEU A 74 11.85 7.88 -9.48
N TYR A 75 11.09 7.57 -10.52
CA TYR A 75 10.73 8.51 -11.57
C TYR A 75 9.25 8.85 -11.48
N LYS A 76 8.90 10.05 -11.94
CA LYS A 76 7.53 10.47 -12.25
C LYS A 76 7.52 11.06 -13.65
N ASN A 77 6.72 10.50 -14.55
CA ASN A 77 6.61 10.96 -15.94
C ASN A 77 7.96 11.07 -16.68
N GLY A 78 8.92 10.20 -16.34
CA GLY A 78 10.25 10.14 -16.95
C GLY A 78 11.32 11.02 -16.28
N GLU A 79 10.97 11.82 -15.28
CA GLU A 79 11.93 12.63 -14.50
C GLU A 79 12.21 11.98 -13.15
N VAL A 80 13.47 11.99 -12.70
CA VAL A 80 13.84 11.49 -11.36
C VAL A 80 13.28 12.43 -10.31
N VAL A 81 12.44 11.90 -9.43
CA VAL A 81 11.85 12.65 -8.30
C VAL A 81 12.51 12.30 -6.97
N TYR A 82 13.10 11.11 -6.86
CA TYR A 82 13.82 10.67 -5.67
C TYR A 82 14.83 9.59 -6.02
N ASP A 83 15.99 9.64 -5.41
CA ASP A 83 17.02 8.62 -5.56
C ASP A 83 17.74 8.43 -4.22
N GLU A 84 18.22 7.21 -4.00
CA GLU A 84 18.90 6.87 -2.75
C GLU A 84 19.82 5.67 -2.95
N VAL A 85 20.98 5.72 -2.31
CA VAL A 85 21.86 4.56 -2.15
C VAL A 85 21.64 3.98 -0.76
N LEU A 86 21.20 2.73 -0.70
CA LEU A 86 20.89 2.06 0.56
C LEU A 86 21.39 0.62 0.59
N GLU A 87 21.67 0.15 1.81
CA GLU A 87 22.02 -1.24 2.06
C GLU A 87 20.75 -2.11 2.14
N PRO A 88 20.78 -3.37 1.67
CA PRO A 88 19.72 -4.32 1.94
C PRO A 88 19.39 -4.42 3.44
N GLY A 89 18.12 -4.57 3.77
CA GLY A 89 17.58 -4.47 5.13
C GLY A 89 17.01 -3.09 5.48
N ASN A 90 17.22 -2.08 4.62
CA ASN A 90 16.65 -0.74 4.78
C ASN A 90 15.43 -0.52 3.89
N TYR A 91 14.65 0.51 4.25
CA TYR A 91 13.51 0.97 3.46
C TYR A 91 13.92 2.13 2.57
N PHE A 92 13.52 2.06 1.31
CA PHE A 92 13.46 3.21 0.42
C PHE A 92 12.13 3.90 0.64
N VAL A 93 12.14 5.19 0.99
CA VAL A 93 10.94 5.95 1.36
C VAL A 93 10.93 7.28 0.64
N TYR A 94 9.94 7.48 -0.22
CA TYR A 94 9.69 8.75 -0.88
C TYR A 94 8.55 9.49 -0.19
N ASN A 95 8.84 10.70 0.29
CA ASN A 95 7.87 11.61 0.89
C ASN A 95 7.71 12.85 0.00
N GLU A 96 6.52 13.45 0.00
CA GLU A 96 6.21 14.67 -0.74
C GLU A 96 5.29 15.57 0.08
N THR A 97 5.18 16.85 -0.31
CA THR A 97 4.21 17.79 0.25
C THR A 97 2.96 17.84 -0.62
N ILE A 98 1.78 17.64 -0.04
CA ILE A 98 0.51 17.66 -0.78
C ILE A 98 -0.52 18.47 -0.01
N ASP A 99 -1.19 19.41 -0.69
CA ASP A 99 -2.23 20.28 -0.11
C ASP A 99 -1.80 20.91 1.23
N ASP A 100 -0.59 21.49 1.26
CA ASP A 100 0.04 22.13 2.43
C ASP A 100 0.32 21.18 3.62
N VAL A 101 0.30 19.87 3.39
CA VAL A 101 0.70 18.85 4.37
C VAL A 101 2.04 18.27 3.96
N ASP A 102 3.06 18.51 4.78
CA ASP A 102 4.43 18.05 4.55
C ASP A 102 4.62 16.56 4.94
N ASP A 103 5.76 15.98 4.53
CA ASP A 103 6.24 14.65 4.93
C ASP A 103 5.25 13.50 4.66
N ILE A 104 4.49 13.56 3.55
CA ILE A 104 3.58 12.50 3.15
C ILE A 104 4.32 11.43 2.36
N THR A 105 4.51 10.25 2.95
CA THR A 105 5.04 9.08 2.23
C THR A 105 4.16 8.68 1.04
N LEU A 106 4.61 8.83 -0.20
CA LEU A 106 3.86 8.37 -1.37
C LEU A 106 4.27 6.98 -1.83
N PHE A 107 5.54 6.62 -1.64
CA PHE A 107 6.05 5.32 -2.02
C PHE A 107 7.00 4.79 -0.96
N THR A 108 6.91 3.50 -0.67
CA THR A 108 7.91 2.81 0.13
C THR A 108 8.09 1.37 -0.33
N CYS A 109 9.32 0.88 -0.25
CA CYS A 109 9.64 -0.53 -0.36
C CYS A 109 10.79 -0.89 0.59
N HIS A 110 10.79 -2.13 1.07
CA HIS A 110 11.92 -2.72 1.76
C HIS A 110 12.86 -3.36 0.75
N VAL A 111 14.16 -3.07 0.82
CA VAL A 111 15.17 -3.74 -0.01
C VAL A 111 15.60 -5.01 0.71
N ASP A 112 15.09 -6.17 0.29
CA ASP A 112 15.40 -7.45 0.94
C ASP A 112 16.86 -7.85 0.73
N SER A 113 17.33 -7.77 -0.52
CA SER A 113 18.65 -8.27 -0.92
C SER A 113 19.03 -7.74 -2.30
N ALA A 114 20.33 -7.67 -2.55
CA ALA A 114 20.90 -7.49 -3.88
C ALA A 114 21.84 -8.66 -4.20
N PHE A 115 21.82 -9.09 -5.45
CA PHE A 115 22.67 -10.16 -5.96
C PHE A 115 23.43 -9.67 -7.17
N ARG A 116 24.74 -9.91 -7.18
CA ARG A 116 25.55 -9.74 -8.38
C ARG A 116 25.67 -11.06 -9.12
N GLY A 117 25.16 -11.09 -10.34
CA GLY A 117 25.43 -12.16 -11.29
C GLY A 117 26.60 -11.80 -12.21
N THR A 118 27.05 -12.78 -12.98
CA THR A 118 28.04 -12.57 -14.05
C THR A 118 27.47 -11.74 -15.19
N ASP A 119 26.19 -11.92 -15.50
CA ASP A 119 25.53 -11.29 -16.65
C ASP A 119 24.58 -10.15 -16.23
N SER A 120 23.95 -10.27 -15.07
CA SER A 120 23.03 -9.25 -14.53
C SER A 120 23.09 -9.18 -13.02
N ASN A 121 22.89 -7.97 -12.48
CA ASN A 121 22.62 -7.79 -11.06
C ASN A 121 21.11 -7.73 -10.83
N VAL A 122 20.66 -8.19 -9.67
CA VAL A 122 19.25 -8.31 -9.33
C VAL A 122 19.00 -7.75 -7.93
N VAL A 123 17.90 -7.03 -7.77
CA VAL A 123 17.43 -6.48 -6.49
C VAL A 123 16.08 -7.11 -6.17
N MET A 124 15.92 -7.57 -4.94
CA MET A 124 14.65 -8.08 -4.43
C MET A 124 14.06 -7.09 -3.43
N LEU A 125 12.79 -6.75 -3.65
CA LEU A 125 12.03 -5.79 -2.86
C LEU A 125 10.86 -6.50 -2.19
N SER A 126 10.47 -6.05 -1.00
CA SER A 126 9.24 -6.49 -0.32
C SER A 126 8.54 -5.30 0.35
N VAL A 127 7.39 -5.55 0.97
CA VAL A 127 6.60 -4.54 1.71
C VAL A 127 6.38 -3.27 0.86
N VAL A 128 6.00 -3.47 -0.40
CA VAL A 128 5.81 -2.36 -1.33
C VAL A 128 4.45 -1.72 -1.11
N ARG A 129 4.46 -0.41 -0.89
CA ARG A 129 3.24 0.40 -0.77
C ARG A 129 3.36 1.65 -1.62
N GLN A 130 2.33 1.93 -2.39
CA GLN A 130 2.14 3.17 -3.13
C GLN A 130 0.80 3.79 -2.79
N TYR A 131 0.81 5.09 -2.53
CA TYR A 131 -0.35 5.93 -2.32
C TYR A 131 -0.50 6.91 -3.48
N SER A 132 -1.74 7.29 -3.76
CA SER A 132 -2.04 8.28 -4.80
C SER A 132 -1.50 9.66 -4.43
N ASP A 133 -0.89 10.33 -5.40
CA ASP A 133 -0.45 11.72 -5.26
C ASP A 133 -1.56 12.73 -5.58
N ASN A 134 -2.76 12.23 -5.93
CA ASN A 134 -3.96 13.03 -6.18
C ASN A 134 -5.04 12.70 -5.14
N PRO A 135 -4.88 13.13 -3.88
CA PRO A 135 -5.85 12.84 -2.84
C PRO A 135 -7.18 13.52 -3.13
N LYS A 136 -8.27 12.86 -2.73
CA LYS A 136 -9.59 13.45 -2.70
C LYS A 136 -9.74 14.30 -1.44
N LYS A 137 -9.88 15.61 -1.62
CA LYS A 137 -10.25 16.52 -0.55
C LYS A 137 -11.77 16.52 -0.35
N ILE A 138 -12.20 16.44 0.91
CA ILE A 138 -13.60 16.54 1.31
C ILE A 138 -13.80 17.83 2.08
N GLU A 139 -14.87 18.55 1.78
CA GLU A 139 -15.18 19.82 2.41
C GLU A 139 -16.55 19.77 3.10
N ILE A 140 -16.73 20.64 4.09
CA ILE A 140 -18.05 20.85 4.71
C ILE A 140 -18.98 21.41 3.63
N GLY A 141 -20.14 20.79 3.46
CA GLY A 141 -21.07 21.13 2.39
C GLY A 141 -21.00 20.21 1.17
N ASP A 142 -20.00 19.34 1.05
CA ASP A 142 -19.96 18.35 -0.03
C ASP A 142 -21.17 17.41 0.05
N GLU A 143 -21.81 17.17 -1.10
CA GLU A 143 -22.99 16.31 -1.21
C GLU A 143 -22.64 14.92 -1.76
N TYR A 144 -23.26 13.90 -1.18
CA TYR A 144 -23.13 12.49 -1.53
C TYR A 144 -24.52 11.84 -1.51
N GLY A 145 -25.17 11.77 -2.67
CA GLY A 145 -26.59 11.40 -2.73
C GLY A 145 -27.44 12.40 -1.95
N ASP A 146 -28.27 11.91 -1.02
CA ASP A 146 -29.14 12.76 -0.20
C ASP A 146 -28.46 13.34 1.05
N PHE A 147 -27.15 13.14 1.21
CA PHE A 147 -26.40 13.53 2.40
C PHE A 147 -25.38 14.61 2.11
N GLU A 148 -25.17 15.49 3.08
CA GLU A 148 -24.19 16.55 3.04
C GLU A 148 -23.18 16.37 4.17
N VAL A 149 -21.90 16.65 3.91
CA VAL A 149 -20.85 16.65 4.93
C VAL A 149 -21.07 17.81 5.91
N LYS A 150 -21.39 17.49 7.17
CA LYS A 150 -21.68 18.48 8.22
C LYS A 150 -20.57 18.68 9.23
N GLU A 151 -19.70 17.68 9.39
CA GLU A 151 -18.63 17.73 10.37
C GLU A 151 -17.43 16.93 9.88
N ILE A 152 -16.24 17.50 10.04
CA ILE A 152 -14.96 16.84 9.78
C ILE A 152 -14.12 17.03 11.03
N THR A 153 -13.69 15.92 11.62
CA THR A 153 -12.73 15.89 12.73
C THR A 153 -11.47 15.17 12.28
N SER A 154 -10.49 15.01 13.16
CA SER A 154 -9.30 14.19 12.90
C SER A 154 -9.60 12.70 12.75
N THR A 155 -10.80 12.20 13.06
CA THR A 155 -11.09 10.76 13.00
C THR A 155 -12.39 10.42 12.29
N MET A 156 -13.21 11.42 11.95
CA MET A 156 -14.56 11.23 11.44
C MET A 156 -14.90 12.25 10.37
N ILE A 157 -15.56 11.79 9.31
CA ILE A 157 -16.35 12.62 8.41
C ILE A 157 -17.81 12.25 8.67
N ARG A 158 -18.63 13.21 9.11
CA ARG A 158 -20.05 13.02 9.36
C ARG A 158 -20.86 13.62 8.23
N LEU A 159 -21.73 12.79 7.66
CA LEU A 159 -22.68 13.18 6.64
C LEU A 159 -24.10 13.11 7.22
N ASN A 160 -24.92 14.13 6.98
CA ASN A 160 -26.31 14.18 7.40
C ASN A 160 -27.20 14.53 6.20
N ASN A 161 -28.36 13.89 6.11
CA ASN A 161 -29.42 14.32 5.21
C ASN A 161 -30.20 15.50 5.83
N ALA A 162 -30.41 16.57 5.07
CA ALA A 162 -31.19 17.72 5.53
C ALA A 162 -32.71 17.45 5.44
N ASN A 163 -33.13 16.68 4.44
CA ASN A 163 -34.53 16.41 4.13
C ASN A 163 -34.94 14.99 4.55
N THR A 164 -36.25 14.78 4.72
CA THR A 164 -36.82 13.45 4.94
C THR A 164 -36.54 12.55 3.73
N ILE A 165 -35.84 11.44 3.96
CA ILE A 165 -35.66 10.39 2.96
C ILE A 165 -36.95 9.57 2.91
N SER A 166 -37.54 9.46 1.72
CA SER A 166 -38.78 8.71 1.49
C SER A 166 -38.52 7.59 0.50
N PHE A 167 -39.02 6.40 0.79
CA PHE A 167 -38.86 5.22 -0.06
C PHE A 167 -40.22 4.79 -0.63
N SER A 168 -40.26 4.47 -1.91
CA SER A 168 -41.44 3.88 -2.54
C SER A 168 -41.38 2.36 -2.49
N LEU A 169 -42.54 1.70 -2.41
CA LEU A 169 -42.60 0.24 -2.47
C LEU A 169 -42.07 -0.24 -3.82
N PHE A 170 -41.27 -1.30 -3.75
CA PHE A 170 -40.66 -2.00 -4.89
C PHE A 170 -39.65 -1.19 -5.71
N THR A 171 -39.33 0.04 -5.32
CA THR A 171 -38.27 0.83 -5.95
C THR A 171 -36.93 0.56 -5.28
N ARG A 172 -35.86 0.72 -6.06
CA ARG A 172 -34.48 0.77 -5.58
C ARG A 172 -34.10 2.24 -5.54
N GLU A 173 -33.78 2.74 -4.36
CA GLU A 173 -33.33 4.13 -4.18
C GLU A 173 -31.84 4.15 -3.85
N GLU A 174 -31.13 5.12 -4.42
CA GLU A 174 -29.71 5.38 -4.20
C GLU A 174 -29.58 6.42 -3.10
N LEU A 175 -29.07 6.01 -1.94
CA LEU A 175 -29.17 6.82 -0.73
C LEU A 175 -27.93 7.68 -0.50
N LEU A 176 -26.75 7.10 -0.70
CA LEU A 176 -25.46 7.73 -0.42
C LEU A 176 -24.56 7.61 -1.66
N GLY A 177 -25.04 8.22 -2.74
CA GLY A 177 -24.54 7.96 -4.10
C GLY A 177 -24.74 6.49 -4.48
N ASP A 178 -23.79 5.95 -5.24
CA ASP A 178 -23.85 4.55 -5.71
C ASP A 178 -23.58 3.51 -4.62
N TRP A 179 -23.09 3.90 -3.44
CA TRP A 179 -22.58 2.95 -2.46
C TRP A 179 -23.68 2.25 -1.63
N ILE A 180 -24.65 3.01 -1.13
CA ILE A 180 -25.72 2.47 -0.28
C ILE A 180 -27.02 2.55 -1.05
N LYS A 181 -27.62 1.39 -1.33
CA LYS A 181 -28.93 1.30 -1.99
C LYS A 181 -29.96 0.66 -1.05
N PHE A 182 -31.17 1.19 -1.07
CA PHE A 182 -32.28 0.67 -0.27
C PHE A 182 -33.35 0.07 -1.18
N ARG A 183 -33.93 -1.05 -0.75
CA ARG A 183 -35.11 -1.63 -1.38
C ARG A 183 -36.18 -1.86 -0.33
N VAL A 184 -37.37 -1.34 -0.61
CA VAL A 184 -38.54 -1.48 0.26
C VAL A 184 -39.52 -2.43 -0.40
N SER A 185 -40.03 -3.39 0.38
CA SER A 185 -41.01 -4.39 -0.08
C SER A 185 -42.24 -4.38 0.82
N GLU A 186 -43.33 -5.03 0.37
CA GLU A 186 -44.53 -5.24 1.18
C GLU A 186 -44.25 -6.02 2.48
N ASN A 187 -43.21 -6.87 2.50
CA ASN A 187 -42.85 -7.70 3.63
C ASN A 187 -41.84 -7.05 4.58
N GLY A 188 -41.45 -5.79 4.34
CA GLY A 188 -40.50 -5.04 5.16
C GLY A 188 -39.43 -4.31 4.36
N TRP A 189 -38.48 -3.70 5.08
CA TRP A 189 -37.39 -2.89 4.51
C TRP A 189 -36.08 -3.68 4.55
N TRP A 190 -35.35 -3.71 3.43
CA TRP A 190 -34.01 -4.30 3.36
C TRP A 190 -33.04 -3.30 2.74
N GLY A 191 -32.04 -2.88 3.51
CA GLY A 191 -30.91 -2.09 3.00
C GLY A 191 -29.73 -3.01 2.66
N TYR A 192 -29.04 -2.75 1.57
CA TYR A 192 -27.76 -3.39 1.28
C TYR A 192 -26.76 -2.34 0.80
N ALA A 193 -25.59 -2.34 1.44
CA ALA A 193 -24.42 -1.67 0.91
C ALA A 193 -23.69 -2.68 0.03
N TYR A 194 -23.28 -2.27 -1.15
CA TYR A 194 -22.42 -3.09 -1.99
C TYR A 194 -21.23 -2.25 -2.45
N THR A 195 -20.11 -2.91 -2.66
CA THR A 195 -18.93 -2.33 -3.30
C THR A 195 -18.84 -2.92 -4.69
N GLU A 196 -18.96 -2.09 -5.72
CA GLU A 196 -18.65 -2.52 -7.08
C GLU A 196 -17.13 -2.58 -7.24
N THR A 197 -16.58 -3.80 -7.29
CA THR A 197 -15.20 -4.02 -7.70
C THR A 197 -15.20 -4.23 -9.21
N ALA A 198 -14.63 -3.29 -9.97
CA ALA A 198 -14.37 -3.50 -11.38
C ALA A 198 -13.28 -4.56 -11.51
N CYS A 199 -13.66 -5.81 -11.75
CA CYS A 199 -12.72 -6.86 -12.13
C CYS A 199 -12.23 -6.53 -13.54
N ALA A 200 -10.91 -6.37 -13.72
CA ALA A 200 -10.34 -6.36 -15.05
C ALA A 200 -10.73 -7.67 -15.74
N ALA A 201 -11.35 -7.59 -16.91
CA ALA A 201 -11.62 -8.77 -17.71
C ALA A 201 -10.26 -9.44 -18.00
N PRO A 202 -10.09 -10.76 -17.79
CA PRO A 202 -8.88 -11.43 -18.25
C PRO A 202 -8.76 -11.15 -19.74
N GLU A 203 -7.61 -10.67 -20.18
CA GLU A 203 -7.32 -10.53 -21.61
C GLU A 203 -7.46 -11.91 -22.25
N VAL A 204 -8.60 -12.16 -22.88
CA VAL A 204 -8.81 -13.36 -23.66
C VAL A 204 -7.89 -13.22 -24.86
N LYS A 205 -6.76 -13.93 -24.83
CA LYS A 205 -6.02 -14.24 -26.04
C LYS A 205 -6.95 -15.11 -26.88
N GLU A 206 -7.62 -14.50 -27.86
CA GLU A 206 -8.41 -15.23 -28.86
C GLU A 206 -7.50 -16.24 -29.57
N SER A 207 -7.58 -17.50 -29.15
CA SER A 207 -7.10 -18.63 -29.94
C SER A 207 -8.23 -19.03 -30.87
N THR A 208 -8.14 -18.64 -32.13
CA THR A 208 -9.07 -19.02 -33.18
C THR A 208 -9.01 -20.54 -33.39
N GLY A 209 -10.04 -21.26 -32.94
CA GLY A 209 -10.22 -22.70 -33.15
C GLY A 209 -11.69 -23.02 -33.42
N ASN A 210 -11.96 -23.52 -34.63
CA ASN A 210 -13.27 -23.79 -35.25
C ASN A 210 -14.19 -24.74 -34.42
N PRO A 211 -15.53 -24.71 -34.59
CA PRO A 211 -16.48 -25.25 -33.64
C PRO A 211 -16.82 -26.73 -33.92
N GLU A 212 -16.98 -27.54 -32.89
CA GLU A 212 -17.95 -28.65 -32.95
C GLU A 212 -18.32 -29.23 -31.56
N SER A 213 -19.61 -29.53 -31.45
CA SER A 213 -20.36 -30.28 -30.43
C SER A 213 -20.90 -29.52 -29.21
N SER A 214 -22.24 -29.51 -29.15
CA SER A 214 -23.10 -29.01 -28.08
C SER A 214 -22.98 -29.83 -26.79
N PRO A 215 -23.15 -29.25 -25.60
CA PRO A 215 -23.21 -30.01 -24.37
C PRO A 215 -24.61 -30.59 -24.11
N VAL A 216 -24.64 -31.84 -23.66
CA VAL A 216 -25.80 -32.54 -23.11
C VAL A 216 -26.07 -32.01 -21.69
N GLU A 217 -27.30 -31.58 -21.41
CA GLU A 217 -27.77 -31.23 -20.08
C GLU A 217 -27.74 -32.44 -19.15
N THR A 218 -27.23 -32.28 -17.93
CA THR A 218 -27.57 -33.17 -16.81
C THR A 218 -27.91 -32.30 -15.61
N ALA A 219 -29.20 -32.25 -15.27
CA ALA A 219 -29.71 -31.61 -14.08
C ALA A 219 -29.33 -32.42 -12.83
N VAL A 220 -28.86 -31.75 -11.79
CA VAL A 220 -28.75 -32.33 -10.45
C VAL A 220 -29.54 -31.45 -9.48
N ALA A 221 -30.56 -32.08 -8.90
CA ALA A 221 -31.52 -31.50 -7.97
C ALA A 221 -30.91 -31.27 -6.58
N ASN A 222 -31.29 -30.14 -5.99
CA ASN A 222 -31.12 -29.81 -4.57
C ASN A 222 -31.85 -30.82 -3.69
N ASN A 223 -31.22 -31.24 -2.59
CA ASN A 223 -31.90 -31.66 -1.37
C ASN A 223 -31.05 -31.33 -0.13
N THR A 224 -31.50 -30.32 0.61
CA THR A 224 -31.13 -30.09 2.01
C THR A 224 -31.91 -31.07 2.89
N PRO A 225 -31.34 -31.52 4.02
CA PRO A 225 -32.15 -31.48 5.24
C PRO A 225 -31.41 -30.91 6.45
N THR A 226 -32.10 -29.95 7.08
CA THR A 226 -31.98 -29.52 8.48
C THR A 226 -32.16 -30.68 9.45
N THR A 227 -31.35 -30.76 10.51
CA THR A 227 -31.79 -30.95 11.92
C THR A 227 -30.59 -31.00 12.88
N ALA A 228 -30.62 -30.18 13.93
CA ALA A 228 -29.96 -30.43 15.22
C ALA A 228 -30.98 -31.18 16.12
N PRO A 229 -30.57 -31.96 17.15
CA PRO A 229 -30.17 -31.37 18.43
C PRO A 229 -29.15 -32.16 19.32
N THR A 230 -28.53 -31.40 20.25
CA THR A 230 -28.25 -31.69 21.69
C THR A 230 -27.23 -32.76 22.17
N SER A 231 -26.24 -32.23 22.91
CA SER A 231 -25.38 -32.71 24.03
C SER A 231 -25.42 -34.17 24.52
N VAL A 232 -24.26 -34.73 24.93
CA VAL A 232 -23.88 -35.06 26.34
C VAL A 232 -22.33 -35.18 26.47
N ALA A 233 -21.82 -35.00 27.68
CA ALA A 233 -20.43 -35.02 28.13
C ALA A 233 -19.88 -36.43 28.50
N ASP A 234 -18.55 -36.45 28.75
CA ASP A 234 -17.72 -37.32 29.61
C ASP A 234 -16.46 -37.81 28.85
N ALA A 235 -15.26 -37.29 29.14
CA ALA A 235 -14.36 -37.53 30.28
C ALA A 235 -13.67 -38.91 30.27
N SER A 236 -12.34 -38.93 30.05
CA SER A 236 -11.34 -39.67 30.84
C SER A 236 -10.00 -39.91 30.10
N GLY A 237 -8.88 -39.82 30.83
CA GLY A 237 -7.57 -40.44 30.52
C GLY A 237 -6.54 -39.46 29.97
N ASP A 238 -5.64 -38.83 30.75
CA ASP A 238 -4.44 -39.39 31.42
C ASP A 238 -3.54 -40.18 30.43
N THR A 239 -2.23 -39.98 30.26
CA THR A 239 -1.15 -39.60 31.18
C THR A 239 0.15 -39.37 30.37
N ASP A 240 1.09 -38.62 30.97
CA ASP A 240 2.57 -38.73 30.87
C ASP A 240 3.28 -38.44 29.54
N ALA A 241 4.50 -37.88 29.48
CA ALA A 241 5.45 -37.32 30.44
C ALA A 241 6.48 -36.54 29.60
N SER A 242 6.88 -35.33 30.02
CA SER A 242 8.18 -35.00 30.66
C SER A 242 9.39 -34.89 29.73
N GLU A 243 10.05 -33.74 29.83
CA GLU A 243 11.51 -33.48 29.98
C GLU A 243 11.91 -32.24 29.16
N ASP A 244 12.00 -31.08 29.79
CA ASP A 244 13.10 -30.56 30.61
C ASP A 244 14.22 -29.93 29.76
N ALA A 245 14.45 -28.64 30.03
CA ALA A 245 15.57 -27.86 29.54
C ALA A 245 16.77 -28.10 30.49
N PRO A 246 18.01 -27.70 30.17
CA PRO A 246 18.37 -26.28 30.28
C PRO A 246 19.51 -25.79 29.35
N ALA A 247 19.63 -24.47 29.28
CA ALA A 247 20.84 -23.71 28.88
C ALA A 247 21.89 -23.73 30.03
N PRO A 248 22.98 -22.92 30.10
CA PRO A 248 23.52 -21.88 29.20
C PRO A 248 25.08 -21.83 29.09
N SER A 249 25.64 -20.84 28.39
CA SER A 249 26.87 -20.12 28.83
C SER A 249 27.17 -18.86 27.99
N GLN A 250 27.57 -17.79 28.70
CA GLN A 250 28.07 -16.48 28.23
C GLN A 250 29.62 -16.41 28.24
N GLU A 251 30.18 -15.43 27.53
CA GLU A 251 31.30 -14.49 27.86
C GLU A 251 31.84 -13.89 26.53
N ASP A 252 32.43 -12.70 26.38
CA ASP A 252 32.53 -11.41 27.09
C ASP A 252 33.36 -10.44 26.18
N SER A 253 33.17 -9.13 26.40
CA SER A 253 34.11 -8.00 26.27
C SER A 253 34.61 -7.44 24.92
N GLY A 254 34.56 -6.09 24.85
CA GLY A 254 35.57 -5.30 24.09
C GLY A 254 35.17 -3.93 23.52
N THR A 255 35.00 -2.90 24.36
CA THR A 255 34.93 -1.46 23.99
C THR A 255 36.24 -0.90 23.41
N THR A 256 36.18 0.05 22.45
CA THR A 256 36.90 1.34 22.57
C THR A 256 36.36 2.43 21.63
N LYS A 257 36.27 3.63 22.22
CA LYS A 257 35.92 4.95 21.67
C LYS A 257 37.21 5.64 21.24
N ASN A 258 37.18 6.49 20.20
CA ASN A 258 37.85 7.81 20.16
C ASN A 258 37.57 8.55 18.84
N ASP A 259 36.99 9.73 18.99
CA ASP A 259 37.10 10.95 18.18
C ASP A 259 37.68 12.01 19.17
N PRO A 260 38.23 13.22 18.84
CA PRO A 260 38.00 14.05 17.64
C PRO A 260 39.22 14.83 17.09
N ALA A 261 39.06 15.51 15.93
CA ALA A 261 39.28 16.96 15.78
C ALA A 261 39.24 17.45 14.31
N GLN A 262 38.58 18.60 14.13
CA GLN A 262 38.50 19.49 12.97
C GLN A 262 39.88 19.91 12.41
N GLU A 263 39.93 20.19 11.09
CA GLU A 263 40.29 21.53 10.60
C GLU A 263 39.70 21.82 9.21
N THR A 264 39.48 23.12 9.01
CA THR A 264 38.82 23.87 7.95
C THR A 264 39.55 23.89 6.61
N GLY A 265 38.80 23.95 5.51
CA GLY A 265 39.33 24.31 4.19
C GLY A 265 38.23 24.40 3.13
N THR A 266 37.84 25.63 2.79
CA THR A 266 37.04 26.02 1.63
C THR A 266 37.65 25.50 0.32
N ASP A 267 36.89 24.73 -0.47
CA ASP A 267 36.96 24.78 -1.93
C ASP A 267 35.70 24.17 -2.57
N ALA A 268 35.40 24.61 -3.80
CA ALA A 268 34.15 24.39 -4.54
C ALA A 268 33.76 22.90 -4.68
N ALA A 269 32.52 22.56 -4.31
CA ALA A 269 32.01 21.19 -4.34
C ALA A 269 31.78 20.68 -5.77
N HIS A 270 32.70 19.83 -6.21
CA HIS A 270 32.46 18.70 -7.10
C HIS A 270 31.52 17.71 -6.37
N PRO A 271 30.50 17.09 -7.01
CA PRO A 271 29.70 16.08 -6.33
C PRO A 271 30.61 14.92 -5.90
N GLU A 272 30.59 14.62 -4.60
CA GLU A 272 31.40 13.56 -3.99
C GLU A 272 30.98 12.18 -4.52
N SER A 273 31.97 11.34 -4.80
CA SER A 273 31.74 9.95 -5.20
C SER A 273 31.13 9.15 -4.05
N VAL A 274 29.99 8.49 -4.26
CA VAL A 274 29.47 7.52 -3.28
C VAL A 274 30.38 6.28 -3.26
N PRO A 275 31.01 5.93 -2.11
CA PRO A 275 31.89 4.77 -2.03
C PRO A 275 31.16 3.48 -2.42
N GLY A 276 31.67 2.80 -3.46
CA GLY A 276 31.07 1.60 -4.06
C GLY A 276 30.45 1.82 -5.45
N PHE A 277 30.25 3.07 -5.86
CA PHE A 277 29.69 3.44 -7.17
C PHE A 277 30.70 4.27 -7.97
N GLY A 278 30.88 3.96 -9.25
CA GLY A 278 31.74 4.74 -10.14
C GLY A 278 31.19 6.15 -10.32
N VAL A 279 32.07 7.16 -10.41
CA VAL A 279 31.70 8.58 -10.54
C VAL A 279 30.74 8.77 -11.72
N LEU A 280 29.50 9.18 -11.42
CA LEU A 280 28.51 9.63 -12.40
C LEU A 280 28.08 11.05 -12.02
N SER A 281 28.19 11.97 -12.98
CA SER A 281 27.71 13.34 -12.84
C SER A 281 26.20 13.34 -12.63
N ALA A 282 25.77 13.57 -11.39
CA ALA A 282 24.37 13.84 -11.08
C ALA A 282 23.98 15.24 -11.55
N VAL A 283 22.89 15.34 -12.30
CA VAL A 283 22.15 16.60 -12.44
C VAL A 283 21.30 16.72 -11.18
N ALA A 284 21.82 17.41 -10.16
CA ALA A 284 21.12 17.60 -8.90
C ALA A 284 19.95 18.58 -9.05
N GLY A 285 18.72 18.10 -8.82
CA GLY A 285 17.55 18.93 -8.55
C GLY A 285 17.61 19.42 -7.10
N LEU A 286 17.76 20.73 -6.92
CA LEU A 286 17.88 21.40 -5.62
C LEU A 286 16.47 21.73 -5.09
N PHE A 287 16.02 21.05 -4.02
CA PHE A 287 14.95 21.58 -3.16
C PHE A 287 15.46 21.74 -1.73
N ALA A 288 15.60 22.99 -1.31
CA ALA A 288 15.95 23.37 0.05
C ALA A 288 14.67 23.51 0.88
N VAL A 289 14.48 22.64 1.88
CA VAL A 289 13.45 22.82 2.91
C VAL A 289 13.93 23.89 3.90
N ALA A 290 13.33 25.08 3.83
CA ALA A 290 13.63 26.18 4.74
C ALA A 290 12.82 26.05 6.03
N TYR A 291 13.49 25.66 7.11
CA TYR A 291 12.91 25.60 8.46
C TYR A 291 12.76 27.02 9.04
N ILE A 292 11.59 27.65 8.91
CA ILE A 292 11.30 28.92 9.59
C ILE A 292 10.79 28.64 11.01
N ARG A 293 11.70 28.65 11.98
CA ARG A 293 11.34 28.82 13.41
C ARG A 293 10.88 30.25 13.65
N ARG A 294 9.59 30.46 13.92
CA ARG A 294 9.13 31.68 14.60
C ARG A 294 9.45 31.58 16.09
N LEU A 295 10.29 32.49 16.59
CA LEU A 295 10.53 32.70 18.01
C LEU A 295 9.67 33.85 18.54
N LYS A 296 8.96 33.52 19.63
CA LYS A 296 8.10 34.32 20.53
C LYS A 296 6.73 34.76 20.02
#